data_AF-W4FTJ7-F1
#
_entry.id   AF-W4FTJ7-F1
#
_cell.length_a   1.000
_cell.length_b   1.000
_cell.length_c   1.000
_cell.angle_alpha   90.00
_cell.angle_beta   90.00
_cell.angle_gamma   90.00
#
_symmetry.space_group_name_H-M   'P 1'
#
loop_
_entity.id
_entity.type
_entity.pdbx_description
1 polymer ?
#
loop_
_entity_poly.entity_id
_entity_poly.type
_entity_poly.pdbx_seq_one_letter_code
_entity_poly.pdbx_strand_id
1 'polypeptide(L)'
;MMMHRLGWSSPRRLLPWAAWDTARYLSTAPKRLSWDTTLAALKAFSEQHGHVQVPQAFVVDADHSNVWPAETKGVKLGRIVNRLRIAWKKNALTEAQQMDLTALGFDRGVRMTWNDKLAALKRYRDLHGHTNVPTSFEVPTNDPQWPAPFAGLALGSAVKGLRFHQAALPTSRRRALDELGFVWSAWDQSWQKRVLALKTYRDLYGNLDVSPDFNVPVDDNRWPREVWGMKLHDAVRNIRSRSHRLNFEQLDELESLGFLWDKVGQTFACRADAWKVYRTVYKSKDVPAEFVVPTNHKVWPIRMWGLPLGRVVHSIRSKPSRLTLQQLAYLHNLGLLPKDLINVIG
;
A
#
# COMPACT_ATOMS: atom_id res chain seq x y z
N MET A 1 -8.04 -17.03 -87.05
CA MET A 1 -8.75 -17.01 -85.75
C MET A 1 -7.68 -17.03 -84.66
N MET A 2 -7.18 -15.85 -84.27
CA MET A 2 -6.04 -15.69 -83.37
C MET A 2 -6.49 -14.87 -82.16
N MET A 3 -6.41 -15.46 -80.97
CA MET A 3 -6.65 -14.80 -79.69
C MET A 3 -5.36 -14.11 -79.23
N HIS A 4 -5.40 -12.78 -79.08
CA HIS A 4 -4.36 -12.00 -78.41
C HIS A 4 -4.86 -11.49 -77.06
N ARG A 5 -4.09 -11.78 -76.01
CA ARG A 5 -4.23 -11.19 -74.67
C ARG A 5 -3.91 -9.69 -74.75
N LEU A 6 -4.74 -8.86 -74.15
CA LEU A 6 -4.44 -7.45 -73.89
C LEU A 6 -4.59 -7.16 -72.40
N GLY A 7 -3.48 -6.69 -71.82
CA GLY A 7 -3.36 -6.30 -70.42
C GLY A 7 -4.15 -5.03 -70.11
N TRP A 8 -4.69 -4.99 -68.90
CA TRP A 8 -5.37 -3.83 -68.35
C TRP A 8 -4.35 -2.90 -67.67
N SER A 9 -4.18 -1.71 -68.22
CA SER A 9 -3.46 -0.58 -67.62
C SER A 9 -4.45 0.34 -66.91
N SER A 10 -4.24 0.57 -65.62
CA SER A 10 -5.00 1.51 -64.79
C SER A 10 -4.54 2.96 -65.01
N PRO A 11 -5.41 3.94 -65.29
CA PRO A 11 -5.03 5.34 -65.34
C PRO A 11 -5.02 5.97 -63.94
N ARG A 12 -3.83 6.39 -63.48
CA ARG A 12 -3.67 7.31 -62.34
C ARG A 12 -4.22 8.69 -62.72
N ARG A 13 -5.28 9.16 -62.05
CA ARG A 13 -5.59 10.60 -61.94
C ARG A 13 -5.23 11.06 -60.53
N LEU A 14 -4.24 11.94 -60.47
CA LEU A 14 -3.83 12.67 -59.29
C LEU A 14 -4.89 13.73 -58.97
N LEU A 15 -5.52 13.64 -57.81
CA LEU A 15 -6.30 14.74 -57.24
C LEU A 15 -5.40 15.55 -56.29
N PRO A 16 -5.51 16.90 -56.25
CA PRO A 16 -4.60 17.77 -55.52
C PRO A 16 -4.69 17.58 -54.00
N TRP A 17 -3.53 17.68 -53.34
CA TRP A 17 -3.31 17.51 -51.89
C TRP A 17 -4.06 18.50 -50.97
N ALA A 18 -4.84 19.45 -51.52
CA ALA A 18 -5.44 20.57 -50.78
C ALA A 18 -6.92 20.39 -50.41
N ALA A 19 -7.44 19.15 -50.38
CA ALA A 19 -8.84 18.85 -50.05
C ALA A 19 -9.05 17.93 -48.84
N TRP A 20 -8.01 17.71 -48.02
CA TRP A 20 -8.11 16.92 -46.77
C TRP A 20 -8.05 17.77 -45.49
N ASP A 21 -7.81 19.08 -45.59
CA ASP A 21 -7.53 19.93 -44.42
C ASP A 21 -8.72 20.75 -43.89
N THR A 22 -9.89 20.74 -44.53
CA THR A 22 -11.05 21.52 -44.07
C THR A 22 -12.18 20.71 -43.43
N ALA A 23 -12.08 19.37 -43.39
CA ALA A 23 -13.10 18.52 -42.76
C ALA A 23 -12.71 17.93 -41.40
N ARG A 24 -11.46 18.16 -40.92
CA ARG A 24 -10.94 17.56 -39.68
C ARG A 24 -10.65 18.59 -38.56
N TYR A 25 -11.23 19.79 -38.67
CA TYR A 25 -11.16 20.85 -37.64
C TYR A 25 -12.52 21.42 -37.26
N LEU A 26 -13.58 20.61 -37.26
CA LEU A 26 -14.67 20.85 -36.31
C LEU A 26 -14.20 20.39 -34.93
N SER A 27 -13.48 21.29 -34.27
CA SER A 27 -13.14 21.26 -32.85
C SER A 27 -14.34 20.76 -32.04
N THR A 28 -14.28 19.52 -31.55
CA THR A 28 -15.13 19.05 -30.46
C THR A 28 -14.56 19.61 -29.16
N ALA A 29 -14.64 20.93 -29.02
CA ALA A 29 -14.41 21.57 -27.74
C ALA A 29 -15.33 20.88 -26.71
N PRO A 30 -14.81 20.43 -25.55
CA PRO A 30 -15.63 19.75 -24.56
C PRO A 30 -16.75 20.69 -24.15
N LYS A 31 -18.01 20.25 -24.39
CA LYS A 31 -19.23 20.99 -24.06
C LYS A 31 -19.14 21.41 -22.58
N ARG A 32 -18.88 22.70 -22.33
CA ARG A 32 -18.86 23.24 -20.97
C ARG A 32 -20.31 23.33 -20.51
N LEU A 33 -20.65 22.60 -19.45
CA LEU A 33 -21.95 22.77 -18.82
C LEU A 33 -22.10 24.20 -18.31
N SER A 34 -23.31 24.74 -18.42
CA SER A 34 -23.67 25.99 -17.76
C SER A 34 -23.63 25.81 -16.24
N TRP A 35 -23.63 26.93 -15.51
CA TRP A 35 -23.72 26.90 -14.05
C TRP A 35 -25.02 26.25 -13.58
N ASP A 36 -26.16 26.63 -14.16
CA ASP A 36 -27.49 26.12 -13.81
C ASP A 36 -27.60 24.62 -14.07
N THR A 37 -27.06 24.13 -15.18
CA THR A 37 -27.02 22.69 -15.47
C THR A 37 -26.11 21.95 -14.48
N THR A 38 -25.04 22.58 -14.00
CA THR A 38 -24.17 22.00 -12.97
C THR A 38 -24.87 21.92 -11.62
N LEU A 39 -25.65 22.95 -11.23
CA LEU A 39 -26.47 22.93 -10.02
C LEU A 39 -27.58 21.88 -10.11
N ALA A 40 -28.28 21.80 -11.24
CA ALA A 40 -29.30 20.79 -11.46
C ALA A 40 -28.74 19.36 -11.39
N ALA A 41 -27.54 19.12 -11.95
CA ALA A 41 -26.84 17.84 -11.84
C ALA A 41 -26.45 17.52 -10.38
N LEU A 42 -25.99 18.51 -9.61
CA LEU A 42 -25.66 18.34 -8.20
C LEU A 42 -26.90 18.06 -7.35
N LYS A 43 -28.02 18.73 -7.64
CA LYS A 43 -29.30 18.49 -6.98
C LYS A 43 -29.83 17.09 -7.28
N ALA A 44 -29.82 16.66 -8.53
CA ALA A 44 -30.19 15.30 -8.95
C ALA A 44 -29.33 14.24 -8.23
N PHE A 45 -28.00 14.46 -8.15
CA PHE A 45 -27.11 13.59 -7.40
C PHE A 45 -27.45 13.56 -5.90
N SER A 46 -27.75 14.72 -5.31
CA SER A 46 -28.15 14.82 -3.89
C SER A 46 -29.48 14.11 -3.61
N GLU A 47 -30.46 14.21 -4.50
CA GLU A 47 -31.75 13.53 -4.38
C GLU A 47 -31.59 12.00 -4.45
N GLN A 48 -30.65 11.50 -5.26
CA GLN A 48 -30.39 10.07 -5.39
C GLN A 48 -29.52 9.50 -4.25
N HIS A 49 -28.55 10.27 -3.74
CA HIS A 49 -27.52 9.78 -2.82
C HIS A 49 -27.57 10.40 -1.42
N GLY A 50 -28.47 11.35 -1.17
CA GLY A 50 -28.60 12.07 0.10
C GLY A 50 -27.45 13.04 0.39
N HIS A 51 -26.52 13.25 -0.55
CA HIS A 51 -25.36 14.12 -0.38
C HIS A 51 -24.82 14.63 -1.73
N VAL A 52 -24.00 15.69 -1.72
CA VAL A 52 -23.34 16.25 -2.92
C VAL A 52 -21.89 15.81 -3.12
N GLN A 53 -21.45 14.74 -2.44
CA GLN A 53 -20.08 14.20 -2.55
C GLN A 53 -19.91 13.29 -3.77
N VAL A 54 -19.80 13.88 -4.96
CA VAL A 54 -19.67 13.13 -6.21
C VAL A 54 -18.27 12.48 -6.33
N PRO A 55 -18.17 11.14 -6.52
CA PRO A 55 -16.89 10.45 -6.76
C PRO A 55 -16.20 10.94 -8.04
N GLN A 56 -14.86 10.99 -8.05
CA GLN A 56 -14.09 11.53 -9.18
C GLN A 56 -14.36 10.81 -10.52
N ALA A 57 -14.63 9.50 -10.46
CA ALA A 57 -14.88 8.66 -11.61
C ALA A 57 -16.34 8.68 -12.10
N PHE A 58 -17.25 9.30 -11.34
CA PHE A 58 -18.69 9.27 -11.63
C PHE A 58 -19.00 9.95 -12.98
N VAL A 59 -19.77 9.23 -13.80
CA VAL A 59 -20.29 9.66 -15.09
C VAL A 59 -21.81 9.50 -15.03
N VAL A 60 -22.54 10.49 -15.54
CA VAL A 60 -24.00 10.39 -15.66
C VAL A 60 -24.31 9.46 -16.84
N ASP A 61 -24.74 8.22 -16.57
CA ASP A 61 -25.07 7.26 -17.64
C ASP A 61 -26.47 7.49 -18.20
N ALA A 62 -26.67 7.01 -19.44
CA ALA A 62 -27.90 7.15 -20.22
C ALA A 62 -29.13 6.48 -19.58
N ASP A 63 -28.92 5.45 -18.75
CA ASP A 63 -29.98 4.61 -18.20
C ASP A 63 -30.51 5.13 -16.85
N HIS A 64 -29.94 6.22 -16.33
CA HIS A 64 -30.44 6.86 -15.12
C HIS A 64 -31.69 7.71 -15.45
N SER A 65 -32.84 7.03 -15.42
CA SER A 65 -34.22 7.53 -15.28
C SER A 65 -34.36 9.02 -14.95
N ASN A 66 -35.18 9.75 -15.73
CA ASN A 66 -35.90 11.05 -15.58
C ASN A 66 -35.46 12.16 -14.57
N VAL A 67 -34.41 11.99 -13.79
CA VAL A 67 -33.95 12.87 -12.70
C VAL A 67 -32.78 13.75 -13.18
N TRP A 68 -32.08 13.32 -14.22
CA TRP A 68 -30.90 14.01 -14.76
C TRP A 68 -31.27 14.96 -15.90
N PRO A 69 -30.75 16.21 -15.92
CA PRO A 69 -30.91 17.09 -17.08
C PRO A 69 -30.36 16.44 -18.35
N ALA A 70 -31.04 16.57 -19.48
CA ALA A 70 -30.68 15.89 -20.73
C ALA A 70 -29.24 16.22 -21.20
N GLU A 71 -28.78 17.43 -20.88
CA GLU A 71 -27.45 17.94 -21.20
C GLU A 71 -26.33 17.29 -20.37
N THR A 72 -26.67 16.60 -19.29
CA THR A 72 -25.70 15.97 -18.39
C THR A 72 -25.33 14.55 -18.82
N LYS A 73 -25.97 13.99 -19.84
CA LYS A 73 -25.69 12.65 -20.37
C LYS A 73 -24.22 12.50 -20.79
N GLY A 74 -23.54 11.49 -20.25
CA GLY A 74 -22.13 11.20 -20.51
C GLY A 74 -21.14 12.18 -19.85
N VAL A 75 -21.63 13.12 -19.04
CA VAL A 75 -20.77 14.08 -18.35
C VAL A 75 -20.09 13.42 -17.16
N LYS A 76 -18.76 13.61 -17.08
CA LYS A 76 -17.95 13.20 -15.92
C LYS A 76 -18.15 14.19 -14.76
N LEU A 77 -19.33 14.15 -14.13
CA LEU A 77 -19.72 15.08 -13.07
C LEU A 77 -18.70 15.11 -11.92
N GLY A 78 -18.07 13.98 -11.59
CA GLY A 78 -16.99 13.91 -10.61
C GLY A 78 -15.78 14.80 -10.91
N ARG A 79 -15.45 15.00 -12.20
CA ARG A 79 -14.39 15.93 -12.61
C ARG A 79 -14.82 17.38 -12.46
N ILE A 80 -16.10 17.69 -12.69
CA ILE A 80 -16.66 19.04 -12.55
C ILE A 80 -16.65 19.45 -11.07
N VAL A 81 -17.16 18.57 -10.19
CA VAL A 81 -17.14 18.79 -8.74
C VAL A 81 -15.73 19.05 -8.20
N ASN A 82 -14.73 18.31 -8.67
CA ASN A 82 -13.34 18.57 -8.28
C ASN A 82 -12.81 19.92 -8.77
N ARG A 83 -13.21 20.38 -9.96
CA ARG A 83 -12.86 21.74 -10.41
C ARG A 83 -13.55 22.80 -9.56
N LEU A 84 -14.82 22.62 -9.19
CA LEU A 84 -15.55 23.52 -8.29
C LEU A 84 -14.86 23.64 -6.94
N ARG A 85 -14.42 22.52 -6.34
CA ARG A 85 -13.64 22.51 -5.10
C ARG A 85 -12.33 23.30 -5.22
N ILE A 86 -11.61 23.16 -6.35
CA ILE A 86 -10.37 23.92 -6.61
C ILE A 86 -10.66 25.41 -6.81
N ALA A 87 -11.71 25.75 -7.57
CA ALA A 87 -12.13 27.12 -7.81
C ALA A 87 -12.54 27.82 -6.51
N TRP A 88 -13.29 27.13 -5.65
CA TRP A 88 -13.65 27.64 -4.34
C TRP A 88 -12.41 27.94 -3.49
N LYS A 89 -11.47 26.99 -3.39
CA LYS A 89 -10.23 27.18 -2.61
C LYS A 89 -9.40 28.37 -3.10
N LYS A 90 -9.44 28.66 -4.40
CA LYS A 90 -8.73 29.78 -5.02
C LYS A 90 -9.51 31.10 -4.99
N ASN A 91 -10.66 31.15 -4.30
CA ASN A 91 -11.59 32.29 -4.29
C ASN A 91 -11.99 32.73 -5.71
N ALA A 92 -12.12 31.77 -6.63
CA ALA A 92 -12.43 32.00 -8.03
C ALA A 92 -13.93 31.83 -8.37
N LEU A 93 -14.78 31.66 -7.35
CA LEU A 93 -16.24 31.58 -7.49
C LEU A 93 -16.87 32.91 -7.06
N THR A 94 -17.89 33.37 -7.78
CA THR A 94 -18.65 34.58 -7.39
C THR A 94 -19.44 34.34 -6.10
N GLU A 95 -19.84 35.40 -5.41
CA GLU A 95 -20.66 35.29 -4.19
C GLU A 95 -21.96 34.53 -4.44
N ALA A 96 -22.65 34.82 -5.55
CA ALA A 96 -23.85 34.10 -5.96
C ALA A 96 -23.59 32.59 -6.14
N GLN A 97 -22.49 32.23 -6.83
CA GLN A 97 -22.11 30.83 -7.00
C GLN A 97 -21.78 30.12 -5.67
N GLN A 98 -21.16 30.84 -4.73
CA GLN A 98 -20.91 30.32 -3.40
C GLN A 98 -22.21 30.12 -2.61
N MET A 99 -23.17 31.04 -2.73
CA MET A 99 -24.48 30.92 -2.10
C MET A 99 -25.26 29.72 -2.65
N ASP A 100 -25.33 29.56 -3.97
CA ASP A 100 -26.03 28.45 -4.62
C ASP A 100 -25.49 27.09 -4.15
N LEU A 101 -24.16 26.97 -4.11
CA LEU A 101 -23.51 25.74 -3.66
C LEU A 101 -23.71 25.52 -2.16
N THR A 102 -23.62 26.57 -1.33
CA THR A 102 -23.90 26.46 0.11
C THR A 102 -25.34 26.00 0.37
N ALA A 103 -26.31 26.51 -0.39
CA ALA A 103 -27.71 26.11 -0.29
C ALA A 103 -27.94 24.63 -0.65
N LEU A 104 -27.12 24.07 -1.55
CA LEU A 104 -27.12 22.64 -1.88
C LEU A 104 -26.35 21.77 -0.87
N GLY A 105 -25.84 22.34 0.22
CA GLY A 105 -24.98 21.62 1.17
C GLY A 105 -23.61 21.24 0.58
N PHE A 106 -23.18 21.93 -0.50
CA PHE A 106 -21.88 21.74 -1.10
C PHE A 106 -20.82 22.40 -0.22
N ASP A 107 -20.28 21.59 0.67
CA ASP A 107 -19.27 22.01 1.62
C ASP A 107 -17.97 22.45 0.90
N ARG A 108 -17.23 23.38 1.53
CA ARG A 108 -16.02 24.11 1.08
C ARG A 108 -14.80 23.23 0.78
N GLY A 109 -15.01 21.94 0.54
CA GLY A 109 -13.98 20.95 0.36
C GLY A 109 -13.28 20.67 1.67
N VAL A 110 -14.01 20.12 2.65
CA VAL A 110 -13.31 19.45 3.75
C VAL A 110 -12.76 18.14 3.20
N ARG A 111 -11.54 18.22 2.63
CA ARG A 111 -10.59 17.12 2.81
C ARG A 111 -10.69 16.78 4.29
N MET A 112 -11.06 15.55 4.63
CA MET A 112 -11.17 15.10 6.02
C MET A 112 -10.13 15.81 6.87
N THR A 113 -10.59 16.58 7.85
CA THR A 113 -9.66 17.18 8.78
C THR A 113 -8.87 16.06 9.45
N TRP A 114 -7.73 16.41 10.02
CA TRP A 114 -6.98 15.45 10.82
C TRP A 114 -7.86 14.83 11.92
N ASN A 115 -8.72 15.64 12.54
CA ASN A 115 -9.60 15.21 13.61
C ASN A 115 -10.67 14.24 13.09
N ASP A 116 -11.23 14.49 11.90
CA ASP A 116 -12.21 13.58 11.29
C ASP A 116 -11.58 12.23 10.96
N LYS A 117 -10.34 12.21 10.44
CA LYS A 117 -9.62 10.96 10.15
C LYS A 117 -9.41 10.17 11.43
N LEU A 118 -8.97 10.83 12.49
CA LEU A 118 -8.69 10.20 13.76
C LEU A 118 -9.97 9.69 14.43
N ALA A 119 -11.07 10.45 14.36
CA ALA A 119 -12.37 10.07 14.91
C ALA A 119 -12.99 8.89 14.13
N ALA A 120 -12.95 8.91 12.80
CA ALA A 120 -13.40 7.80 11.98
C ALA A 120 -12.57 6.53 12.20
N LEU A 121 -11.25 6.66 12.37
CA LEU A 121 -10.36 5.55 12.73
C LEU A 121 -10.65 4.99 14.13
N LYS A 122 -10.91 5.86 15.11
CA LYS A 122 -11.36 5.46 16.45
C LYS A 122 -12.63 4.63 16.35
N ARG A 123 -13.63 5.14 15.62
CA ARG A 123 -14.90 4.43 15.45
C ARG A 123 -14.72 3.08 14.75
N TYR A 124 -13.92 3.03 13.70
CA TYR A 124 -13.59 1.78 13.02
C TYR A 124 -12.97 0.76 13.99
N ARG A 125 -12.01 1.20 14.82
CA ARG A 125 -11.38 0.34 15.83
C ARG A 125 -12.40 -0.16 16.85
N ASP A 126 -13.30 0.69 17.32
CA ASP A 126 -14.29 0.29 18.32
C ASP A 126 -15.30 -0.74 17.75
N LEU A 127 -15.58 -0.70 16.44
CA LEU A 127 -16.46 -1.66 15.75
C LEU A 127 -15.75 -2.97 15.38
N HIS A 128 -14.49 -2.92 14.96
CA HIS A 128 -13.76 -4.07 14.42
C HIS A 128 -12.66 -4.61 15.34
N GLY A 129 -12.42 -3.97 16.48
CA GLY A 129 -11.33 -4.29 17.41
C GLY A 129 -9.93 -3.91 16.90
N HIS A 130 -9.80 -3.26 15.74
CA HIS A 130 -8.50 -2.93 15.14
C HIS A 130 -8.54 -1.75 14.17
N THR A 131 -7.39 -1.15 13.88
CA THR A 131 -7.27 -0.02 12.93
C THR A 131 -6.82 -0.43 11.51
N ASN A 132 -6.76 -1.73 11.21
CA ASN A 132 -6.41 -2.22 9.88
C ASN A 132 -7.58 -2.10 8.88
N VAL A 133 -7.78 -0.90 8.36
CA VAL A 133 -8.84 -0.59 7.40
C VAL A 133 -8.47 -1.08 6.00
N PRO A 134 -9.34 -1.87 5.31
CA PRO A 134 -9.15 -2.24 3.90
C PRO A 134 -9.06 -1.01 3.01
N THR A 135 -8.22 -1.06 1.97
CA THR A 135 -7.99 0.10 1.08
C THR A 135 -9.28 0.59 0.39
N SER A 136 -10.18 -0.34 0.07
CA SER A 136 -11.47 -0.08 -0.58
C SER A 136 -12.61 0.22 0.41
N PHE A 137 -12.33 0.27 1.71
CA PHE A 137 -13.38 0.49 2.70
C PHE A 137 -13.93 1.91 2.62
N GLU A 138 -15.24 2.00 2.46
CA GLU A 138 -16.03 3.21 2.52
C GLU A 138 -17.02 3.06 3.67
N VAL A 139 -17.20 4.13 4.45
CA VAL A 139 -18.17 4.15 5.54
C VAL A 139 -19.57 4.05 4.95
N PRO A 140 -20.39 3.08 5.37
CA PRO A 140 -21.75 2.94 4.86
C PRO A 140 -22.59 4.19 5.11
N THR A 141 -23.45 4.55 4.15
CA THR A 141 -24.31 5.74 4.26
C THR A 141 -25.53 5.53 5.15
N ASN A 142 -25.97 4.28 5.32
CA ASN A 142 -27.21 3.92 6.02
C ASN A 142 -26.97 3.10 7.30
N ASP A 143 -25.75 3.14 7.85
CA ASP A 143 -25.40 2.39 9.06
C ASP A 143 -25.46 3.29 10.31
N PRO A 144 -26.41 3.04 11.24
CA PRO A 144 -26.56 3.85 12.45
C PRO A 144 -25.36 3.74 13.40
N GLN A 145 -24.48 2.76 13.21
CA GLN A 145 -23.25 2.64 13.98
C GLN A 145 -22.23 3.72 13.60
N TRP A 146 -22.38 4.39 12.45
CA TRP A 146 -21.49 5.45 12.02
C TRP A 146 -22.13 6.84 12.22
N PRO A 147 -21.41 7.80 12.81
CA PRO A 147 -21.86 9.19 12.85
C PRO A 147 -22.17 9.73 11.45
N ALA A 148 -23.29 10.45 11.31
CA ALA A 148 -23.74 11.02 10.03
C ALA A 148 -22.65 11.79 9.24
N PRO A 149 -21.73 12.55 9.88
CA PRO A 149 -20.66 13.23 9.15
C PRO A 149 -19.65 12.30 8.46
N PHE A 150 -19.63 11.00 8.79
CA PHE A 150 -18.73 10.01 8.21
C PHE A 150 -19.39 9.20 7.09
N ALA A 151 -20.69 9.35 6.82
CA ALA A 151 -21.39 8.62 5.77
C ALA A 151 -20.72 8.80 4.40
N GLY A 152 -20.48 7.70 3.67
CA GLY A 152 -19.84 7.71 2.35
C GLY A 152 -18.34 8.04 2.38
N LEU A 153 -17.72 8.05 3.56
CA LEU A 153 -16.31 8.39 3.70
C LEU A 153 -15.41 7.27 3.19
N ALA A 154 -14.51 7.60 2.24
CA ALA A 154 -13.44 6.72 1.78
C ALA A 154 -12.29 6.56 2.79
N LEU A 155 -12.61 6.04 3.98
CA LEU A 155 -11.68 5.86 5.10
C LEU A 155 -10.49 4.97 4.72
N GLY A 156 -10.70 3.93 3.91
CA GLY A 156 -9.63 3.07 3.41
C GLY A 156 -8.57 3.81 2.60
N SER A 157 -9.00 4.74 1.75
CA SER A 157 -8.10 5.61 0.97
C SER A 157 -7.35 6.60 1.88
N ALA A 158 -8.03 7.16 2.88
CA ALA A 158 -7.42 8.04 3.86
C ALA A 158 -6.32 7.32 4.68
N VAL A 159 -6.61 6.11 5.15
CA VAL A 159 -5.66 5.25 5.89
C VAL A 159 -4.47 4.86 5.02
N LYS A 160 -4.69 4.49 3.74
CA LYS A 160 -3.61 4.25 2.79
C LYS A 160 -2.69 5.47 2.65
N GLY A 161 -3.28 6.66 2.55
CA GLY A 161 -2.52 7.91 2.52
C GLY A 161 -1.68 8.15 3.78
N LEU A 162 -2.24 7.88 4.96
CA LEU A 162 -1.49 8.00 6.23
C LEU A 162 -0.29 7.05 6.28
N ARG A 163 -0.45 5.81 5.80
CA ARG A 163 0.65 4.83 5.71
C ARG A 163 1.71 5.26 4.70
N PHE A 164 1.29 5.72 3.52
CA PHE A 164 2.21 6.12 2.45
C PHE A 164 3.05 7.36 2.84
N HIS A 165 2.46 8.31 3.57
CA HIS A 165 3.13 9.54 3.99
C HIS A 165 3.67 9.49 5.43
N GLN A 166 3.90 8.29 5.99
CA GLN A 166 4.33 8.13 7.39
C GLN A 166 5.56 8.97 7.75
N ALA A 167 6.57 9.03 6.87
CA ALA A 167 7.79 9.80 7.10
C ALA A 167 7.56 11.33 7.12
N ALA A 168 6.48 11.81 6.50
CA ALA A 168 6.13 13.21 6.41
C ALA A 168 5.07 13.64 7.45
N LEU A 169 4.66 12.73 8.35
CA LEU A 169 3.68 13.06 9.38
C LEU A 169 4.32 13.88 10.52
N PRO A 170 3.69 14.99 10.95
CA PRO A 170 4.08 15.68 12.16
C PRO A 170 4.11 14.74 13.38
N THR A 171 5.09 14.93 14.26
CA THR A 171 5.29 14.09 15.45
C THR A 171 4.04 13.93 16.31
N SER A 172 3.27 15.01 16.50
CA SER A 172 2.01 15.00 17.25
C SER A 172 0.95 14.08 16.63
N ARG A 173 0.86 14.05 15.29
CA ARG A 173 -0.07 13.19 14.55
C ARG A 173 0.36 11.73 14.57
N ARG A 174 1.66 11.49 14.49
CA ARG A 174 2.23 10.14 14.62
C ARG A 174 1.95 9.56 16.00
N ARG A 175 2.24 10.31 17.07
CA ARG A 175 1.93 9.89 18.46
C ARG A 175 0.45 9.57 18.66
N ALA A 176 -0.45 10.43 18.18
CA ALA A 176 -1.89 10.19 18.31
C ALA A 176 -2.37 8.93 17.56
N LEU A 177 -1.73 8.56 16.45
CA LEU A 177 -1.99 7.30 15.75
C LEU A 177 -1.40 6.11 16.51
N ASP A 178 -0.18 6.25 17.06
CA ASP A 178 0.46 5.21 17.87
C ASP A 178 -0.37 4.90 19.13
N GLU A 179 -0.84 5.91 19.85
CA GLU A 179 -1.74 5.78 21.02
C GLU A 179 -3.08 5.13 20.68
N LEU A 180 -3.55 5.33 19.44
CA LEU A 180 -4.76 4.68 18.95
C LEU A 180 -4.56 3.19 18.63
N GLY A 181 -3.30 2.72 18.55
CA GLY A 181 -2.95 1.41 18.03
C GLY A 181 -3.06 1.36 16.50
N PHE A 182 -2.66 2.43 15.80
CA PHE A 182 -2.72 2.51 14.34
C PHE A 182 -1.78 1.50 13.68
N VAL A 183 -2.33 0.66 12.81
CA VAL A 183 -1.59 -0.35 12.07
C VAL A 183 -0.92 0.30 10.86
N TRP A 184 0.33 0.74 11.06
CA TRP A 184 1.20 1.33 10.02
C TRP A 184 1.48 0.36 8.88
N SER A 185 1.61 -0.92 9.19
CA SER A 185 1.68 -2.00 8.22
C SER A 185 0.74 -3.11 8.61
N ALA A 186 -0.14 -3.53 7.70
CA ALA A 186 -0.97 -4.74 7.90
C ALA A 186 -0.11 -5.98 8.17
N TRP A 187 1.16 -5.94 7.75
CA TRP A 187 2.17 -6.92 8.13
C TRP A 187 2.41 -6.93 9.65
N ASP A 188 2.49 -5.77 10.31
CA ASP A 188 2.82 -5.66 11.73
C ASP A 188 1.68 -6.18 12.61
N GLN A 189 0.41 -5.90 12.29
CA GLN A 189 -0.70 -6.53 13.03
C GLN A 189 -0.76 -8.04 12.79
N SER A 190 -0.43 -8.48 11.56
CA SER A 190 -0.29 -9.91 11.30
C SER A 190 0.90 -10.49 12.06
N TRP A 191 1.91 -9.69 12.42
CA TRP A 191 3.12 -10.15 13.10
C TRP A 191 2.80 -10.67 14.50
N GLN A 192 2.12 -9.87 15.34
CA GLN A 192 1.80 -10.34 16.70
C GLN A 192 0.96 -11.62 16.67
N LYS A 193 -0.02 -11.69 15.77
CA LYS A 193 -0.84 -12.91 15.59
C LYS A 193 -0.01 -14.11 15.11
N ARG A 194 0.92 -13.91 14.16
CA ARG A 194 1.84 -14.97 13.70
C ARG A 194 2.71 -15.48 14.83
N VAL A 195 3.29 -14.56 15.59
CA VAL A 195 4.14 -14.87 16.74
C VAL A 195 3.36 -15.62 17.81
N LEU A 196 2.14 -15.17 18.14
CA LEU A 196 1.27 -15.85 19.09
C LEU A 196 0.95 -17.27 18.62
N ALA A 197 0.55 -17.42 17.36
CA ALA A 197 0.27 -18.74 16.78
C ALA A 197 1.51 -19.66 16.79
N LEU A 198 2.70 -19.12 16.49
CA LEU A 198 3.96 -19.87 16.55
C LEU A 198 4.32 -20.27 17.99
N LYS A 199 4.16 -19.37 18.97
CA LYS A 199 4.33 -19.66 20.40
C LYS A 199 3.43 -20.82 20.81
N THR A 200 2.12 -20.70 20.55
CA THR A 200 1.15 -21.76 20.87
C THR A 200 1.46 -23.07 20.16
N TYR A 201 1.84 -23.04 18.88
CA TYR A 201 2.23 -24.25 18.15
C TYR A 201 3.42 -24.93 18.81
N ARG A 202 4.48 -24.17 19.14
CA ARG A 202 5.66 -24.70 19.82
C ARG A 202 5.29 -25.31 21.17
N ASP A 203 4.46 -24.63 21.95
CA ASP A 203 4.06 -25.12 23.28
C ASP A 203 3.28 -26.44 23.20
N LEU A 204 2.49 -26.63 22.13
CA LEU A 204 1.69 -27.84 21.92
C LEU A 204 2.46 -28.99 21.25
N TYR A 205 3.37 -28.70 20.31
CA TYR A 205 4.01 -29.71 19.47
C TYR A 205 5.53 -29.83 19.69
N GLY A 206 6.12 -28.97 20.52
CA GLY A 206 7.54 -29.00 20.91
C GLY A 206 8.52 -28.48 19.86
N ASN A 207 8.08 -28.15 18.65
CA ASN A 207 8.92 -27.61 17.57
C ASN A 207 8.14 -26.62 16.70
N LEU A 208 8.80 -26.05 15.69
CA LEU A 208 8.21 -25.14 14.70
C LEU A 208 8.23 -25.71 13.28
N ASP A 209 8.23 -27.03 13.15
CA ASP A 209 8.07 -27.73 11.88
C ASP A 209 6.58 -27.86 11.59
N VAL A 210 6.02 -26.79 11.02
CA VAL A 210 4.59 -26.69 10.74
C VAL A 210 4.29 -27.39 9.41
N SER A 211 3.46 -28.44 9.46
CA SER A 211 3.01 -29.17 8.25
C SER A 211 2.36 -28.23 7.22
N PRO A 212 2.59 -28.41 5.90
CA PRO A 212 2.00 -27.61 4.83
C PRO A 212 0.49 -27.40 4.93
N ASP A 213 -0.24 -28.41 5.40
CA ASP A 213 -1.70 -28.40 5.48
C ASP A 213 -2.22 -27.93 6.86
N PHE A 214 -1.32 -27.56 7.77
CA PHE A 214 -1.70 -27.18 9.12
C PHE A 214 -2.43 -25.84 9.16
N ASN A 215 -3.67 -25.89 9.60
CA ASN A 215 -4.49 -24.74 9.97
C ASN A 215 -4.73 -24.78 11.47
N VAL A 216 -4.68 -23.60 12.11
CA VAL A 216 -5.06 -23.47 13.52
C VAL A 216 -6.51 -23.92 13.68
N PRO A 217 -6.81 -24.92 14.53
CA PRO A 217 -8.17 -25.39 14.74
C PRO A 217 -9.10 -24.26 15.19
N VAL A 218 -10.34 -24.31 14.71
CA VAL A 218 -11.43 -23.47 15.22
C VAL A 218 -12.05 -24.20 16.41
N ASP A 219 -12.48 -23.46 17.44
CA ASP A 219 -13.11 -24.00 18.65
C ASP A 219 -12.22 -24.89 19.55
N ASP A 220 -10.91 -24.85 19.35
CA ASP A 220 -9.95 -25.48 20.28
C ASP A 220 -9.44 -24.46 21.29
N ASN A 221 -9.80 -24.65 22.56
CA ASN A 221 -9.44 -23.76 23.67
C ASN A 221 -7.93 -23.75 23.99
N ARG A 222 -7.14 -24.68 23.45
CA ARG A 222 -5.68 -24.63 23.53
C ARG A 222 -5.09 -23.52 22.66
N TRP A 223 -5.87 -23.01 21.71
CA TRP A 223 -5.50 -21.94 20.81
C TRP A 223 -6.20 -20.63 21.17
N PRO A 224 -5.48 -19.49 21.17
CA PRO A 224 -6.13 -18.19 21.29
C PRO A 224 -7.12 -17.95 20.14
N ARG A 225 -8.33 -17.48 20.47
CA ARG A 225 -9.41 -17.24 19.49
C ARG A 225 -8.99 -16.35 18.32
N GLU A 226 -8.08 -15.42 18.57
CA GLU A 226 -7.61 -14.45 17.58
C GLU A 226 -6.74 -15.04 16.45
N VAL A 227 -6.27 -16.29 16.62
CA VAL A 227 -5.49 -17.03 15.61
C VAL A 227 -6.23 -18.24 15.01
N TRP A 228 -7.48 -18.51 15.43
CA TRP A 228 -8.29 -19.59 14.88
C TRP A 228 -8.46 -19.48 13.36
N GLY A 229 -8.36 -20.61 12.67
CA GLY A 229 -8.44 -20.69 11.20
C GLY A 229 -7.20 -20.14 10.47
N MET A 230 -6.17 -19.68 11.18
CA MET A 230 -4.93 -19.22 10.54
C MET A 230 -4.23 -20.38 9.83
N LYS A 231 -3.92 -20.19 8.55
CA LYS A 231 -3.00 -21.07 7.80
C LYS A 231 -1.57 -20.85 8.30
N LEU A 232 -1.19 -21.55 9.36
CA LEU A 232 0.07 -21.27 10.07
C LEU A 232 1.30 -21.58 9.20
N HIS A 233 1.24 -22.62 8.38
CA HIS A 233 2.33 -22.91 7.44
C HIS A 233 2.54 -21.78 6.43
N ASP A 234 1.47 -21.22 5.88
CA ASP A 234 1.56 -20.05 5.01
C ASP A 234 2.15 -18.84 5.73
N ALA A 235 1.84 -18.67 7.01
CA ALA A 235 2.45 -17.63 7.82
C ALA A 235 3.98 -17.83 7.94
N VAL A 236 4.43 -19.04 8.26
CA VAL A 236 5.85 -19.43 8.31
C VAL A 236 6.54 -19.19 6.96
N ARG A 237 5.96 -19.70 5.86
CA ARG A 237 6.47 -19.53 4.49
C ARG A 237 6.61 -18.06 4.10
N ASN A 238 5.65 -17.22 4.49
CA ASN A 238 5.70 -15.78 4.25
C ASN A 238 6.80 -15.09 5.07
N ILE A 239 7.01 -15.48 6.33
CA ILE A 239 8.12 -14.98 7.16
C ILE A 239 9.47 -15.32 6.51
N ARG A 240 9.61 -16.57 6.04
CA ARG A 240 10.83 -17.04 5.37
C ARG A 240 11.12 -16.27 4.08
N SER A 241 10.15 -16.21 3.17
CA SER A 241 10.30 -15.54 1.87
C SER A 241 10.50 -14.02 1.97
N ARG A 242 9.96 -13.38 3.02
CA ARG A 242 10.08 -11.93 3.25
C ARG A 242 11.01 -11.57 4.40
N SER A 243 11.97 -12.43 4.72
CA SER A 243 12.96 -12.20 5.79
C SER A 243 13.70 -10.87 5.69
N HIS A 244 13.92 -10.36 4.47
CA HIS A 244 14.52 -9.04 4.22
C HIS A 244 13.70 -7.85 4.74
N ARG A 245 12.41 -8.04 5.08
CA ARG A 245 11.50 -7.01 5.62
C ARG A 245 11.40 -7.03 7.14
N LEU A 246 11.99 -8.04 7.80
CA LEU A 246 11.93 -8.15 9.25
C LEU A 246 12.88 -7.14 9.89
N ASN A 247 12.41 -6.49 10.96
CA ASN A 247 13.27 -5.67 11.80
C ASN A 247 14.05 -6.53 12.81
N PHE A 248 14.97 -5.93 13.57
CA PHE A 248 15.82 -6.68 14.51
C PHE A 248 15.04 -7.31 15.66
N GLU A 249 14.08 -6.60 16.26
CA GLU A 249 13.25 -7.14 17.34
C GLU A 249 12.45 -8.36 16.88
N GLN A 250 11.91 -8.32 15.66
CA GLN A 250 11.20 -9.42 15.03
C GLN A 250 12.11 -10.64 14.79
N LEU A 251 13.38 -10.40 14.42
CA LEU A 251 14.36 -11.45 14.24
C LEU A 251 14.75 -12.10 15.57
N ASP A 252 15.02 -11.30 16.60
CA ASP A 252 15.34 -11.77 17.95
C ASP A 252 14.16 -12.55 18.56
N GLU A 253 12.93 -12.07 18.34
CA GLU A 253 11.72 -12.76 18.79
C GLU A 253 11.61 -14.14 18.12
N LEU A 254 11.78 -14.25 16.79
CA LEU A 254 11.80 -15.55 16.11
C LEU A 254 12.95 -16.46 16.57
N GLU A 255 14.12 -15.89 16.84
CA GLU A 255 15.27 -16.65 17.36
C GLU A 255 14.96 -17.24 18.74
N SER A 256 14.40 -16.44 19.65
CA SER A 256 13.97 -16.90 20.98
C SER A 256 12.93 -18.02 20.92
N LEU A 257 12.13 -18.03 19.84
CA LEU A 257 11.14 -19.07 19.58
C LEU A 257 11.73 -20.35 18.99
N GLY A 258 12.99 -20.34 18.55
CA GLY A 258 13.61 -21.47 17.86
C GLY A 258 13.10 -21.63 16.42
N PHE A 259 12.76 -20.52 15.75
CA PHE A 259 12.18 -20.55 14.40
C PHE A 259 13.11 -21.22 13.39
N LEU A 260 12.61 -22.24 12.70
CA LEU A 260 13.35 -23.02 11.71
C LEU A 260 13.41 -22.28 10.37
N TRP A 261 14.63 -21.94 9.93
CA TRP A 261 14.89 -21.34 8.63
C TRP A 261 15.34 -22.40 7.62
N ASP A 262 14.59 -22.59 6.52
CA ASP A 262 14.86 -23.60 5.48
C ASP A 262 16.25 -23.49 4.83
N LYS A 263 16.86 -22.31 4.91
CA LYS A 263 18.25 -22.03 4.50
C LYS A 263 18.98 -21.34 5.65
N VAL A 264 19.29 -22.11 6.68
CA VAL A 264 19.97 -21.70 7.93
C VAL A 264 21.17 -20.77 7.68
N GLY A 265 21.89 -20.92 6.57
CA GLY A 265 23.08 -20.11 6.25
C GLY A 265 22.86 -18.75 5.58
N GLN A 266 21.65 -18.18 5.45
CA GLN A 266 21.47 -17.00 4.58
C GLN A 266 20.57 -15.85 5.06
N THR A 267 20.07 -15.86 6.29
CA THR A 267 19.33 -14.68 6.80
C THR A 267 20.29 -13.50 7.01
N PHE A 268 19.82 -12.27 6.80
CA PHE A 268 20.63 -11.07 7.07
C PHE A 268 21.14 -11.05 8.51
N ALA A 269 20.30 -11.48 9.47
CA ALA A 269 20.67 -11.63 10.87
C ALA A 269 21.85 -12.58 11.06
N CYS A 270 21.77 -13.81 10.52
CA CYS A 270 22.85 -14.79 10.63
C CYS A 270 24.15 -14.28 10.02
N ARG A 271 24.08 -13.60 8.86
CA ARG A 271 25.24 -12.99 8.20
C ARG A 271 25.86 -11.85 9.03
N ALA A 272 25.03 -10.99 9.61
CA ALA A 272 25.48 -9.86 10.40
C ALA A 272 26.03 -10.28 11.77
N ASP A 273 25.39 -11.25 12.44
CA ASP A 273 25.89 -11.81 13.69
C ASP A 273 27.15 -12.62 13.49
N ALA A 274 27.24 -13.40 12.39
CA ALA A 274 28.47 -14.09 12.07
C ALA A 274 29.65 -13.13 11.85
N TRP A 275 29.39 -11.96 11.25
CA TRP A 275 30.38 -10.88 11.20
C TRP A 275 30.76 -10.36 12.60
N LYS A 276 29.79 -10.14 13.50
CA LYS A 276 30.08 -9.72 14.89
C LYS A 276 30.98 -10.73 15.59
N VAL A 277 30.62 -12.01 15.52
CA VAL A 277 31.38 -13.09 16.15
C VAL A 277 32.78 -13.17 15.56
N TYR A 278 32.92 -13.09 14.23
CA TYR A 278 34.22 -13.04 13.57
C TYR A 278 35.10 -11.91 14.12
N ARG A 279 34.54 -10.70 14.19
CA ARG A 279 35.27 -9.52 14.65
C ARG A 279 35.71 -9.66 16.11
N THR A 280 34.89 -10.27 16.95
CA THR A 280 35.23 -10.53 18.36
C THR A 280 36.31 -11.60 18.49
N VAL A 281 36.19 -12.71 17.76
CA VAL A 281 37.09 -13.87 17.85
C VAL A 281 38.46 -13.57 17.24
N TYR A 282 38.47 -13.03 16.02
CA TYR A 282 39.69 -12.84 15.25
C TYR A 282 40.27 -11.42 15.35
N LYS A 283 39.55 -10.49 16.01
CA LYS A 283 39.95 -9.08 16.17
C LYS A 283 40.34 -8.39 14.86
N SER A 284 39.76 -8.86 13.75
CA SER A 284 40.06 -8.41 12.38
C SER A 284 38.80 -8.01 11.64
N LYS A 285 38.95 -7.08 10.70
CA LYS A 285 37.90 -6.69 9.74
C LYS A 285 38.05 -7.37 8.38
N ASP A 286 39.15 -8.10 8.17
CA ASP A 286 39.46 -8.78 6.93
C ASP A 286 39.10 -10.25 7.07
N VAL A 287 38.02 -10.62 6.39
CA VAL A 287 37.53 -12.01 6.32
C VAL A 287 38.08 -12.62 5.03
N PRO A 288 38.90 -13.69 5.10
CA PRO A 288 39.36 -14.40 3.92
C PRO A 288 38.18 -14.87 3.06
N ALA A 289 38.32 -14.81 1.74
CA ALA A 289 37.23 -15.15 0.81
C ALA A 289 36.71 -16.60 0.99
N GLU A 290 37.60 -17.53 1.30
CA GLU A 290 37.28 -18.94 1.55
C GLU A 290 36.95 -19.25 3.02
N PHE A 291 36.86 -18.24 3.89
CA PHE A 291 36.54 -18.47 5.29
C PHE A 291 35.10 -19.02 5.42
N VAL A 292 35.01 -20.21 6.00
CA VAL A 292 33.78 -20.89 6.37
C VAL A 292 33.72 -21.01 7.88
N VAL A 293 32.59 -20.66 8.49
CA VAL A 293 32.40 -20.76 9.93
C VAL A 293 32.57 -22.23 10.36
N PRO A 294 33.51 -22.53 11.28
CA PRO A 294 33.77 -23.90 11.72
C PRO A 294 32.53 -24.58 12.31
N THR A 295 32.35 -25.85 11.99
CA THR A 295 31.38 -26.73 12.66
C THR A 295 31.98 -27.20 14.00
N ASN A 296 31.16 -27.39 15.03
CA ASN A 296 31.59 -27.84 16.37
C ASN A 296 32.52 -26.89 17.15
N HIS A 297 32.31 -25.57 17.01
CA HIS A 297 33.10 -24.57 17.73
C HIS A 297 32.25 -23.84 18.78
N LYS A 298 32.66 -23.87 20.06
CA LYS A 298 31.89 -23.34 21.20
C LYS A 298 31.52 -21.86 21.09
N VAL A 299 32.34 -21.07 20.38
CA VAL A 299 32.12 -19.63 20.22
C VAL A 299 31.12 -19.31 19.10
N TRP A 300 30.92 -20.23 18.15
CA TRP A 300 30.01 -20.02 17.02
C TRP A 300 28.68 -20.70 17.32
N PRO A 301 27.55 -19.95 17.35
CA PRO A 301 26.23 -20.56 17.43
C PRO A 301 26.00 -21.56 16.30
N ILE A 302 25.32 -22.67 16.59
CA ILE A 302 25.07 -23.77 15.62
C ILE A 302 24.45 -23.25 14.32
N ARG A 303 23.58 -22.23 14.40
CA ARG A 303 22.95 -21.59 13.23
C ARG A 303 23.95 -20.97 12.23
N MET A 304 25.19 -20.74 12.64
CA MET A 304 26.23 -20.14 11.80
C MET A 304 27.18 -21.18 11.23
N TRP A 305 27.15 -22.42 11.71
CA TRP A 305 28.08 -23.47 11.29
C TRP A 305 27.97 -23.75 9.79
N GLY A 306 29.13 -23.83 9.12
CA GLY A 306 29.19 -24.02 7.67
C GLY A 306 28.82 -22.79 6.84
N LEU A 307 28.57 -21.63 7.46
CA LEU A 307 28.33 -20.38 6.74
C LEU A 307 29.60 -19.95 6.00
N PRO A 308 29.58 -19.77 4.65
CA PRO A 308 30.72 -19.24 3.90
C PRO A 308 30.84 -17.72 4.11
N LEU A 309 31.21 -17.31 5.33
CA LEU A 309 31.20 -15.92 5.77
C LEU A 309 32.12 -15.03 4.90
N GLY A 310 33.22 -15.55 4.37
CA GLY A 310 34.07 -14.83 3.42
C GLY A 310 33.32 -14.36 2.18
N ARG A 311 32.61 -15.28 1.51
CA ARG A 311 31.78 -14.97 0.33
C ARG A 311 30.62 -14.05 0.67
N VAL A 312 30.02 -14.22 1.85
CA VAL A 312 28.93 -13.37 2.35
C VAL A 312 29.41 -11.93 2.52
N VAL A 313 30.52 -11.71 3.23
CA VAL A 313 31.08 -10.38 3.47
C VAL A 313 31.49 -9.72 2.15
N HIS A 314 32.12 -10.48 1.24
CA HIS A 314 32.43 -10.00 -0.10
C HIS A 314 31.19 -9.58 -0.88
N SER A 315 30.11 -10.37 -0.84
CA SER A 315 28.85 -10.02 -1.51
C SER A 315 28.19 -8.78 -0.92
N ILE A 316 28.26 -8.58 0.40
CA ILE A 316 27.73 -7.39 1.09
C ILE A 316 28.50 -6.14 0.67
N ARG A 317 29.84 -6.22 0.63
CA ARG A 317 30.72 -5.10 0.24
C ARG A 317 30.59 -4.74 -1.25
N SER A 318 30.47 -5.73 -2.13
CA SER A 318 30.43 -5.51 -3.59
C SER A 318 29.06 -5.06 -4.12
N LYS A 319 27.96 -5.36 -3.43
CA LYS A 319 26.59 -5.03 -3.87
C LYS A 319 25.74 -4.42 -2.75
N PRO A 320 26.15 -3.28 -2.16
CA PRO A 320 25.41 -2.63 -1.08
C PRO A 320 24.00 -2.17 -1.50
N SER A 321 23.78 -1.93 -2.80
CA SER A 321 22.46 -1.58 -3.38
C SER A 321 21.37 -2.64 -3.22
N ARG A 322 21.73 -3.87 -2.83
CA ARG A 322 20.76 -4.93 -2.52
C ARG A 322 20.23 -4.87 -1.09
N LEU A 323 20.74 -3.96 -0.27
CA LEU A 323 20.39 -3.79 1.13
C LEU A 323 19.48 -2.57 1.32
N THR A 324 18.61 -2.64 2.32
CA THR A 324 17.79 -1.48 2.71
C THR A 324 18.63 -0.44 3.44
N LEU A 325 18.17 0.81 3.51
CA LEU A 325 18.84 1.88 4.27
C LEU A 325 19.07 1.49 5.74
N GLN A 326 18.11 0.81 6.36
CA GLN A 326 18.24 0.31 7.73
C GLN A 326 19.34 -0.76 7.87
N GLN A 327 19.43 -1.68 6.91
CA GLN A 327 20.47 -2.71 6.87
C GLN A 327 21.87 -2.11 6.65
N LEU A 328 21.98 -1.10 5.78
CA LEU A 328 23.23 -0.38 5.52
C LEU A 328 23.72 0.36 6.77
N ALA A 329 22.84 1.13 7.41
CA ALA A 329 23.15 1.85 8.64
C ALA A 329 23.61 0.90 9.75
N TYR A 330 22.96 -0.25 9.88
CA TYR A 330 23.33 -1.26 10.86
C TYR A 330 24.71 -1.88 10.59
N LEU A 331 24.97 -2.32 9.35
CA LEU A 331 26.27 -2.89 8.99
C LEU A 331 27.42 -1.88 9.12
N HIS A 332 27.14 -0.59 8.89
CA HIS A 332 28.08 0.48 9.19
C HIS A 332 28.38 0.59 10.68
N ASN A 333 27.35 0.56 11.54
CA ASN A 333 27.55 0.58 13.00
C ASN A 333 28.35 -0.65 13.48
N LEU A 334 28.21 -1.79 12.81
CA LEU A 334 29.04 -2.98 13.04
C LEU A 334 30.45 -2.89 12.46
N GLY A 335 30.78 -1.80 11.76
CA GLY A 335 32.07 -1.56 11.12
C GLY A 335 32.35 -2.44 9.89
N LEU A 336 31.31 -3.04 9.30
CA LEU A 336 31.43 -3.87 8.10
C LEU A 336 31.44 -3.04 6.81
N LEU A 337 30.65 -1.96 6.78
CA LEU A 337 30.54 -1.03 5.67
C LEU A 337 30.96 0.39 6.09
N PRO A 338 31.56 1.19 5.20
CA PRO A 338 31.89 2.59 5.48
C PRO A 338 30.65 3.50 5.36
N LYS A 339 30.72 4.70 5.98
CA LYS A 339 29.57 5.61 6.19
C LYS A 339 29.05 6.23 4.90
N ASP A 340 29.94 6.45 3.94
CA ASP A 340 29.69 6.99 2.61
C ASP A 340 28.66 6.15 1.82
N LEU A 341 28.65 4.83 1.98
CA LEU A 341 27.66 3.96 1.31
C LEU A 341 26.22 4.10 1.83
N ILE A 342 26.00 4.77 2.97
CA ILE A 342 24.66 5.07 3.50
C ILE A 342 24.01 6.22 2.70
N ASN A 343 24.83 7.15 2.20
CA ASN A 343 24.36 8.42 1.60
C ASN A 343 24.15 8.35 0.07
N VAL A 344 24.61 7.28 -0.59
CA VAL A 344 24.56 7.13 -2.05
C VAL A 344 23.23 6.53 -2.55
N ILE A 345 22.37 6.04 -1.64
CA ILE A 345 21.09 5.36 -1.98
C ILE A 345 19.88 6.14 -1.42
N GLY A 346 20.05 7.45 -1.21
CA GLY A 346 18.99 8.38 -0.80
C GLY A 346 18.20 8.92 -1.98
#